data_AF-A0AAC9HR86-F1
#
_entry.id   AF-A0AAC9HR86-F1
#
_cell.length_a   1.000
_cell.length_b   1.000
_cell.length_c   1.000
_cell.angle_alpha   90.00
_cell.angle_beta   90.00
_cell.angle_gamma   90.00
#
_symmetry.space_group_name_H-M   'P 1'
#
loop_
_entity.id
_entity.type
_entity.pdbx_description
1 polymer ?
#
loop_
_entity_poly.entity_id
_entity_poly.type
_entity_poly.pdbx_seq_one_letter_code
_entity_poly.pdbx_strand_id
1 'polypeptide(L)'
;MTASRAGWVEDTPPTVLVDASAPEALCDTVARCRRTGAALVYCVSNVPTEESHRLAALSAEIPVVVADNLSLGHWLQTRMIRMVAGLTASMPRSPRMSVHERHPVTKRDRPSASARSLMRAWMESAPPGSVGETTSQRSGQPVSDHVVTFDLPGMSLSIEHSVSDLSAAASCLLDVIEHVRRLPPGLHPIHEVYALLYARAEVRHGDRAAAGDPGQG
;
A
#
# COMPACT_ATOMS: atom_id res chain seq x y z
N MET A 1 -23.81 6.99 16.34
CA MET A 1 -23.13 7.82 17.36
C MET A 1 -23.85 9.15 17.45
N THR A 2 -24.03 9.68 18.65
CA THR A 2 -24.73 10.95 18.89
C THR A 2 -23.81 11.88 19.66
N ALA A 3 -23.61 13.10 19.18
CA ALA A 3 -22.81 14.10 19.89
C ALA A 3 -23.64 14.75 21.00
N SER A 4 -23.06 14.87 22.20
CA SER A 4 -23.67 15.53 23.35
C SER A 4 -22.69 16.51 24.02
N ARG A 5 -23.18 17.33 24.96
CA ARG A 5 -22.32 18.21 25.78
C ARG A 5 -21.30 17.46 26.65
N ALA A 6 -21.53 16.17 26.91
CA ALA A 6 -20.60 15.31 27.64
C ALA A 6 -19.62 14.56 26.71
N GLY A 7 -19.66 14.82 25.40
CA GLY A 7 -18.89 14.11 24.39
C GLY A 7 -19.76 13.19 23.52
N TRP A 8 -19.09 12.30 22.78
CA TRP A 8 -19.74 11.34 21.88
C TRP A 8 -20.34 10.18 22.68
N VAL A 9 -21.64 9.96 22.50
CA VAL A 9 -22.33 8.76 22.99
C VAL A 9 -22.39 7.76 21.85
N GLU A 10 -21.81 6.59 22.10
CA GLU A 10 -21.79 5.48 21.14
C GLU A 10 -22.87 4.46 21.51
N ASP A 11 -23.99 4.47 20.76
CA ASP A 11 -25.07 3.50 20.99
C ASP A 11 -24.70 2.07 20.55
N THR A 12 -23.70 1.94 19.68
CA THR A 12 -23.15 0.67 19.21
C THR A 12 -21.61 0.77 19.13
N PRO A 13 -20.86 -0.20 19.67
CA PRO A 13 -19.41 -0.18 19.58
C PRO A 13 -18.96 -0.34 18.12
N PRO A 14 -17.87 0.34 17.70
CA PRO A 14 -17.35 0.21 16.35
C PRO A 14 -16.87 -1.21 16.08
N THR A 15 -17.06 -1.67 14.85
CA THR A 15 -16.54 -2.98 14.40
C THR A 15 -15.18 -2.87 13.72
N VAL A 16 -14.84 -1.68 13.21
CA VAL A 16 -13.56 -1.33 12.63
C VAL A 16 -13.19 0.06 13.11
N LEU A 17 -11.93 0.24 13.49
CA LEU A 17 -11.35 1.51 13.85
C LEU A 17 -10.29 1.87 12.81
N VAL A 18 -10.35 3.11 12.30
CA VAL A 18 -9.36 3.64 11.36
C VAL A 18 -8.57 4.71 12.06
N ASP A 19 -7.25 4.55 12.08
CA ASP A 19 -6.34 5.52 12.65
C ASP A 19 -5.43 6.11 11.56
N ALA A 20 -5.79 7.32 11.11
CA ALA A 20 -5.00 8.13 10.19
C ALA A 20 -4.51 9.42 10.88
N SER A 21 -4.23 9.33 12.19
CA SER A 21 -3.84 10.45 13.03
C SER A 21 -2.32 10.64 13.07
N ALA A 22 -1.70 10.48 14.24
CA ALA A 22 -0.27 10.62 14.46
C ALA A 22 0.24 9.44 15.34
N PRO A 23 1.55 9.11 15.31
CA PRO A 23 2.11 8.00 16.08
C PRO A 23 1.75 8.03 17.57
N GLU A 24 1.66 9.23 18.16
CA GLU A 24 1.41 9.46 19.58
C GLU A 24 0.01 8.98 20.02
N ALA A 25 -0.96 8.90 19.10
CA ALA A 25 -2.32 8.44 19.38
C ALA A 25 -2.44 6.90 19.47
N LEU A 26 -1.39 6.16 19.08
CA LEU A 26 -1.47 4.70 18.96
C LEU A 26 -1.86 4.01 20.28
N CYS A 27 -1.41 4.51 21.43
CA CYS A 27 -1.76 3.94 22.73
C CYS A 27 -3.27 3.96 22.98
N ASP A 28 -3.93 5.09 22.67
CA ASP A 28 -5.38 5.24 22.83
C ASP A 28 -6.14 4.40 21.81
N THR A 29 -5.64 4.35 20.58
CA THR A 29 -6.13 3.48 19.49
C THR A 29 -6.11 2.01 19.90
N VAL A 30 -4.97 1.50 20.39
CA VAL A 30 -4.82 0.12 20.87
C VAL A 30 -5.76 -0.17 22.04
N ALA A 31 -5.82 0.73 23.02
CA ALA A 31 -6.71 0.58 24.17
C ALA A 31 -8.19 0.53 23.76
N ARG A 32 -8.59 1.34 22.77
CA ARG A 32 -9.94 1.33 22.21
C ARG A 32 -10.23 0.00 21.51
N CYS A 33 -9.35 -0.46 20.63
CA CYS A 33 -9.53 -1.71 19.90
C CYS A 33 -9.67 -2.91 20.84
N ARG A 34 -8.85 -2.99 21.91
CA ARG A 34 -8.96 -4.03 22.95
C ARG A 34 -10.28 -4.00 23.70
N ARG A 35 -10.82 -2.81 24.01
CA ARG A 35 -12.11 -2.68 24.70
C ARG A 35 -13.29 -3.09 23.83
N THR A 36 -13.24 -2.83 22.52
CA THR A 36 -14.37 -3.05 21.61
C THR A 36 -14.27 -4.32 20.79
N GLY A 37 -13.08 -4.93 20.67
CA GLY A 37 -12.79 -6.00 19.72
C GLY A 37 -12.81 -5.53 18.26
N ALA A 38 -12.75 -4.21 18.02
CA ALA A 38 -12.77 -3.66 16.67
C ALA A 38 -11.47 -4.00 15.94
N ALA A 39 -11.56 -4.45 14.69
CA ALA A 39 -10.38 -4.56 13.84
C ALA A 39 -9.76 -3.18 13.61
N LEU A 40 -8.44 -3.11 13.43
CA LEU A 40 -7.72 -1.85 13.24
C LEU A 40 -7.24 -1.72 11.79
N VAL A 41 -7.46 -0.54 11.18
CA VAL A 41 -6.75 -0.10 9.97
C VAL A 41 -5.88 1.10 10.37
N TYR A 42 -4.58 0.88 10.46
CA TYR A 42 -3.59 1.88 10.89
C TYR A 42 -2.88 2.48 9.67
N CYS A 43 -3.08 3.78 9.44
CA CYS A 43 -2.70 4.50 8.22
C CYS A 43 -1.52 5.47 8.44
N VAL A 44 -0.88 5.46 9.60
CA VAL A 44 0.24 6.35 9.90
C VAL A 44 1.51 5.80 9.25
N SER A 45 2.14 6.58 8.37
CA SER A 45 3.38 6.20 7.69
C SER A 45 4.61 6.31 8.62
N ASN A 46 5.67 5.55 8.32
CA ASN A 46 6.95 5.54 9.07
C ASN A 46 6.77 5.26 10.58
N VAL A 47 5.99 4.22 10.91
CA VAL A 47 5.76 3.76 12.28
C VAL A 47 7.09 3.46 12.97
N PRO A 48 7.41 4.08 14.12
CA PRO A 48 8.63 3.76 14.83
C PRO A 48 8.59 2.35 15.45
N THR A 49 9.75 1.86 15.89
CA THR A 49 9.92 0.46 16.31
C THR A 49 9.04 0.10 17.52
N GLU A 50 8.91 1.01 18.49
CA GLU A 50 8.09 0.75 19.69
C GLU A 50 6.61 0.61 19.33
N GLU A 51 6.10 1.50 18.49
CA GLU A 51 4.75 1.50 17.95
C GLU A 51 4.49 0.24 17.12
N SER A 52 5.47 -0.20 16.35
CA SER A 52 5.39 -1.46 15.59
C SER A 52 5.22 -2.67 16.51
N HIS A 53 5.91 -2.70 17.66
CA HIS A 53 5.72 -3.77 18.66
C HIS A 53 4.31 -3.74 19.27
N ARG A 54 3.74 -2.55 19.50
CA ARG A 54 2.37 -2.40 20.01
C ARG A 54 1.33 -2.91 19.01
N LEU A 55 1.51 -2.60 17.72
CA LEU A 55 0.68 -3.12 16.64
C LEU A 55 0.78 -4.66 16.54
N ALA A 56 2.00 -5.20 16.63
CA ALA A 56 2.22 -6.66 16.63
C ALA A 56 1.60 -7.36 17.84
N ALA A 57 1.64 -6.74 19.03
CA ALA A 57 0.98 -7.28 20.22
C ALA A 57 -0.55 -7.28 20.08
N LEU A 58 -1.13 -6.18 19.56
CA LEU A 58 -2.57 -6.09 19.31
C LEU A 58 -3.01 -7.10 18.24
N SER A 59 -2.18 -7.33 17.23
CA SER A 59 -2.51 -8.21 16.11
C SER A 59 -2.61 -9.69 16.49
N ALA A 60 -2.06 -10.10 17.63
CA ALA A 60 -2.28 -11.43 18.20
C ALA A 60 -3.74 -11.64 18.65
N GLU A 61 -4.48 -10.57 18.89
CA GLU A 61 -5.85 -10.58 19.43
C GLU A 61 -6.90 -10.31 18.35
N ILE A 62 -6.62 -9.40 17.42
CA ILE A 62 -7.56 -8.91 16.41
C ILE A 62 -6.88 -8.71 15.05
N PRO A 63 -7.63 -8.55 13.95
CA PRO A 63 -7.04 -8.17 12.67
C PRO A 63 -6.52 -6.73 12.74
N VAL A 64 -5.25 -6.55 12.37
CA VAL A 64 -4.61 -5.22 12.29
C VAL A 64 -4.04 -5.05 10.90
N VAL A 65 -4.61 -4.14 10.12
CA VAL A 65 -4.10 -3.74 8.82
C VAL A 65 -3.15 -2.55 8.99
N VAL A 66 -1.95 -2.65 8.43
CA VAL A 66 -1.00 -1.53 8.38
C VAL A 66 -0.90 -1.03 6.94
N ALA A 67 -1.27 0.22 6.72
CA ALA A 67 -1.35 0.86 5.41
C ALA A 67 -0.53 2.16 5.39
N ASP A 68 0.76 2.07 5.08
CA ASP A 68 1.60 3.26 4.87
C ASP A 68 1.21 4.05 3.61
N ASN A 69 0.50 3.40 2.69
CA ASN A 69 -0.16 3.99 1.52
C ASN A 69 -1.42 3.18 1.14
N LEU A 70 -2.59 3.82 1.19
CA LEU A 70 -3.88 3.24 0.82
C LEU A 70 -4.19 3.30 -0.68
N SER A 71 -3.30 3.86 -1.52
CA SER A 71 -3.58 3.91 -2.95
C SER A 71 -3.46 2.54 -3.60
N LEU A 72 -4.55 2.06 -4.19
CA LEU A 72 -4.54 0.90 -5.08
C LEU A 72 -3.55 1.11 -6.25
N GLY A 73 -3.45 2.34 -6.76
CA GLY A 73 -2.51 2.69 -7.83
C GLY A 73 -1.05 2.49 -7.42
N HIS A 74 -0.69 2.82 -6.18
CA HIS A 74 0.66 2.56 -5.67
C HIS A 74 0.95 1.06 -5.53
N TRP A 75 -0.04 0.26 -5.10
CA TRP A 75 0.09 -1.19 -5.06
C TRP A 75 0.29 -1.77 -6.47
N LEU A 76 -0.51 -1.36 -7.46
CA LEU A 76 -0.35 -1.76 -8.86
C LEU A 76 1.03 -1.36 -9.40
N GLN A 77 1.46 -0.12 -9.15
CA GLN A 77 2.78 0.39 -9.55
C GLN A 77 3.90 -0.49 -8.98
N THR A 78 3.83 -0.83 -7.69
CA THR A 78 4.80 -1.70 -7.02
C THR A 78 4.83 -3.10 -7.67
N ARG A 79 3.67 -3.67 -8.02
CA ARG A 79 3.60 -4.97 -8.70
C ARG A 79 4.19 -4.93 -10.10
N MET A 80 3.90 -3.88 -10.87
CA MET A 80 4.49 -3.71 -12.20
C MET A 80 6.01 -3.55 -12.13
N ILE A 81 6.54 -2.82 -11.15
CA ILE A 81 7.99 -2.70 -10.94
C ILE A 81 8.63 -4.05 -10.63
N ARG A 82 8.03 -4.86 -9.74
CA ARG A 82 8.51 -6.23 -9.46
C ARG A 82 8.54 -7.08 -10.72
N MET A 83 7.51 -6.98 -11.56
CA MET A 83 7.45 -7.70 -12.83
C MET A 83 8.58 -7.26 -13.77
N VAL A 84 8.79 -5.95 -13.96
CA VAL A 84 9.90 -5.43 -14.78
C VAL A 84 11.26 -5.87 -14.20
N ALA A 85 11.44 -5.83 -12.89
CA ALA A 85 12.66 -6.27 -12.22
C ALA A 85 12.96 -7.75 -12.51
N GLY A 86 11.97 -8.63 -12.32
CA GLY A 86 12.12 -10.06 -12.58
C GLY A 86 12.42 -10.37 -14.05
N LEU A 87 11.72 -9.71 -14.99
CA LEU A 87 11.92 -9.93 -16.43
C LEU A 87 13.28 -9.43 -16.93
N THR A 88 13.86 -8.42 -16.28
CA THR A 88 15.11 -7.78 -16.73
C THR A 88 16.34 -8.24 -15.95
N ALA A 89 16.16 -8.96 -14.83
CA ALA A 89 17.23 -9.41 -13.94
C ALA A 89 18.35 -10.20 -14.64
N SER A 90 18.02 -10.99 -15.65
CA SER A 90 18.95 -11.83 -16.41
C SER A 90 19.42 -11.21 -17.74
N MET A 91 18.97 -10.00 -18.07
CA MET A 91 19.40 -9.33 -19.30
C MET A 91 20.88 -8.95 -19.24
N PRO A 92 21.64 -9.07 -20.35
CA PRO A 92 23.04 -8.65 -20.39
C PRO A 92 23.27 -7.19 -19.98
N ARG A 93 22.26 -6.33 -20.21
CA ARG A 93 22.23 -4.94 -19.78
C ARG A 93 20.92 -4.69 -19.06
N SER A 94 20.86 -5.02 -17.77
CA SER A 94 19.74 -4.65 -16.91
C SER A 94 19.54 -3.13 -16.94
N PRO A 95 18.29 -2.64 -16.99
CA PRO A 95 18.04 -1.22 -16.96
C PRO A 95 18.45 -0.62 -15.62
N ARG A 96 18.74 0.68 -15.64
CA ARG A 96 18.79 1.47 -14.41
C ARG A 96 17.40 2.03 -14.13
N MET A 97 16.97 1.98 -12.87
CA MET A 97 15.67 2.50 -12.45
C MET A 97 15.85 3.80 -11.68
N SER A 98 15.26 4.89 -12.17
CA SER A 98 15.17 6.17 -11.45
C SER A 98 13.75 6.40 -10.92
N VAL A 99 13.65 7.23 -9.88
CA VAL A 99 12.36 7.59 -9.27
C VAL A 99 12.25 9.11 -9.19
N HIS A 100 11.17 9.65 -9.74
CA HIS A 100 10.78 11.03 -9.48
C HIS A 100 9.50 11.03 -8.65
N GLU A 101 9.46 11.86 -7.61
CA GLU A 101 8.25 12.05 -6.82
C GLU A 101 7.92 13.53 -6.56
N ARG A 102 6.64 13.84 -6.58
CA ARG A 102 6.10 15.15 -6.16
C ARG A 102 5.21 14.96 -4.95
N HIS A 103 5.40 15.80 -3.94
CA HIS A 103 4.55 15.90 -2.74
C HIS A 103 4.29 17.36 -2.39
N PRO A 104 3.30 17.70 -1.53
CA PRO A 104 3.13 19.05 -1.03
C PRO A 104 4.35 19.53 -0.21
N VAL A 105 4.45 20.85 -0.03
CA VAL A 105 5.52 21.50 0.75
C VAL A 105 5.59 21.03 2.21
N THR A 106 4.47 20.55 2.76
CA THR A 106 4.36 20.05 4.14
C THR A 106 4.97 18.67 4.33
N LYS A 107 5.25 17.92 3.24
CA LYS A 107 5.84 16.59 3.32
C LYS A 107 7.35 16.67 3.63
N ARG A 108 7.72 16.29 4.84
CA ARG A 108 9.08 16.46 5.39
C ARG A 108 10.09 15.40 4.92
N ASP A 109 9.69 14.14 4.87
CA ASP A 109 10.55 13.03 4.44
C ASP A 109 10.94 13.18 2.97
N ARG A 110 12.23 12.99 2.67
CA ARG A 110 12.80 12.96 1.32
C ARG A 110 13.83 11.83 1.25
N PRO A 111 13.70 10.85 0.34
CA PRO A 111 12.49 10.54 -0.45
C PRO A 111 11.29 10.14 0.41
N SER A 112 10.08 10.10 -0.14
CA SER A 112 8.92 9.58 0.61
C SER A 112 9.03 8.08 0.90
N ALA A 113 8.26 7.61 1.88
CA ALA A 113 8.11 6.18 2.16
C ALA A 113 7.68 5.39 0.91
N SER A 114 6.74 5.92 0.11
CA SER A 114 6.29 5.32 -1.14
C SER A 114 7.44 5.19 -2.15
N ALA A 115 8.23 6.25 -2.37
CA ALA A 115 9.39 6.18 -3.26
C ALA A 115 10.43 5.14 -2.78
N ARG A 116 10.67 5.05 -1.47
CA ARG A 116 11.52 3.98 -0.89
C ARG A 116 10.95 2.59 -1.14
N SER A 117 9.62 2.44 -1.07
CA SER A 117 8.94 1.17 -1.35
C SER A 117 9.16 0.72 -2.79
N LEU A 118 9.03 1.64 -3.75
CA LEU A 118 9.27 1.37 -5.19
C LEU A 118 10.73 0.92 -5.43
N MET A 119 11.70 1.59 -4.81
CA MET A 119 13.11 1.16 -4.86
C MET A 119 13.34 -0.23 -4.28
N ARG A 120 12.73 -0.54 -3.12
CA ARG A 120 12.85 -1.88 -2.52
C ARG A 120 12.26 -2.95 -3.44
N ALA A 121 11.08 -2.70 -4.00
CA ALA A 121 10.42 -3.63 -4.91
C ALA A 121 11.26 -3.95 -6.15
N TRP A 122 12.00 -2.97 -6.68
CA TRP A 122 12.96 -3.18 -7.74
C TRP A 122 14.15 -4.05 -7.30
N MET A 123 14.74 -3.74 -6.16
CA MET A 123 15.93 -4.43 -5.63
C MET A 123 15.65 -5.89 -5.20
N GLU A 124 14.40 -6.33 -5.10
CA GLU A 124 14.05 -7.72 -4.81
C GLU A 124 14.57 -8.69 -5.89
N SER A 125 14.73 -8.23 -7.13
CA SER A 125 15.18 -9.10 -8.24
C SER A 125 16.21 -8.44 -9.16
N ALA A 126 16.31 -7.11 -9.17
CA ALA A 126 17.26 -6.41 -10.03
C ALA A 126 18.70 -6.48 -9.50
N PRO A 127 19.72 -6.35 -10.38
CA PRO A 127 21.12 -6.36 -9.97
C PRO A 127 21.46 -5.23 -8.96
N PRO A 128 22.38 -5.46 -8.01
CA PRO A 128 22.86 -4.41 -7.11
C PRO A 128 23.38 -3.18 -7.87
N GLY A 129 23.08 -1.97 -7.37
CA GLY A 129 23.52 -0.72 -8.00
C GLY A 129 22.72 -0.28 -9.24
N SER A 130 21.69 -1.03 -9.62
CA SER A 130 20.78 -0.67 -10.72
C SER A 130 19.78 0.43 -10.37
N VAL A 131 19.66 0.82 -9.09
CA VAL A 131 18.91 2.02 -8.70
C VAL A 131 19.71 3.26 -9.09
N GLY A 132 19.11 4.08 -9.93
CA GLY A 132 19.60 5.38 -10.36
C GLY A 132 19.21 6.50 -9.39
N GLU A 133 18.99 7.69 -9.93
CA GLU A 133 18.66 8.87 -9.13
C GLU A 133 17.24 8.78 -8.56
N THR A 134 17.08 9.27 -7.33
CA THR A 134 15.76 9.59 -6.75
C THR A 134 15.64 11.09 -6.54
N THR A 135 14.67 11.71 -7.21
CA THR A 135 14.42 13.14 -7.10
C THR A 135 13.11 13.41 -6.35
N SER A 136 13.16 14.38 -5.45
CA SER A 136 12.03 14.74 -4.57
C SER A 136 11.63 16.19 -4.77
N GLN A 137 10.49 16.41 -5.41
CA GLN A 137 9.88 17.72 -5.58
C GLN A 137 8.87 17.97 -4.45
N ARG A 138 8.90 19.19 -3.87
CA ARG A 138 7.95 19.64 -2.85
C ARG A 138 7.20 20.86 -3.34
N SER A 139 6.02 20.63 -3.93
CA SER A 139 5.21 21.65 -4.57
C SER A 139 3.77 21.17 -4.82
N GLY A 140 2.86 22.12 -4.98
CA GLY A 140 1.50 21.86 -5.45
C GLY A 140 0.53 21.46 -4.33
N GLN A 141 -0.55 20.79 -4.74
CA GLN A 141 -1.67 20.39 -3.91
C GLN A 141 -1.27 19.31 -2.87
N PRO A 142 -2.07 19.10 -1.80
CA PRO A 142 -1.81 18.11 -0.75
C PRO A 142 -2.03 16.64 -1.19
N VAL A 143 -1.45 16.28 -2.33
CA VAL A 143 -1.49 14.98 -3.00
C VAL A 143 -0.13 14.69 -3.64
N SER A 144 0.09 13.47 -4.14
CA SER A 144 1.41 13.04 -4.61
C SER A 144 1.42 12.32 -5.94
N ASP A 145 2.55 12.44 -6.63
CA ASP A 145 2.85 11.71 -7.86
C ASP A 145 4.15 10.92 -7.70
N HIS A 146 4.23 9.77 -8.35
CA HIS A 146 5.40 8.90 -8.41
C HIS A 146 5.59 8.41 -9.83
N VAL A 147 6.71 8.77 -10.45
CA VAL A 147 7.12 8.28 -11.76
C VAL A 147 8.36 7.42 -11.57
N VAL A 148 8.29 6.18 -12.04
CA VAL A 148 9.45 5.28 -12.10
C VAL A 148 9.85 5.12 -13.54
N THR A 149 11.11 5.38 -13.84
CA THR A 149 11.65 5.31 -15.19
C THR A 149 12.75 4.25 -15.25
N PHE A 150 12.66 3.37 -16.24
CA PHE A 150 13.66 2.36 -16.56
C PHE A 150 14.42 2.80 -17.81
N ASP A 151 15.73 2.98 -17.67
CA ASP A 151 16.62 3.35 -18.77
C ASP A 151 17.15 2.09 -19.45
N LEU A 152 16.71 1.86 -20.68
CA LEU A 152 17.17 0.76 -21.54
C LEU A 152 18.06 1.31 -22.67
N PRO A 153 18.90 0.48 -23.31
CA PRO A 153 19.66 0.91 -24.47
C PRO A 153 18.75 1.39 -25.61
N GLY A 154 18.77 2.71 -25.88
CA GLY A 154 18.01 3.33 -26.97
C GLY A 154 16.51 3.53 -26.71
N MET A 155 16.02 3.24 -25.51
CA MET A 155 14.61 3.39 -25.15
C MET A 155 14.43 3.64 -23.66
N SER A 156 13.25 4.13 -23.27
CA SER A 156 12.88 4.31 -21.88
C SER A 156 11.45 3.81 -21.67
N LEU A 157 11.20 3.22 -20.51
CA LEU A 157 9.88 2.82 -20.07
C LEU A 157 9.56 3.55 -18.77
N SER A 158 8.39 4.15 -18.65
CA SER A 158 7.94 4.79 -17.42
C SER A 158 6.65 4.18 -16.89
N ILE A 159 6.51 4.17 -15.57
CA ILE A 159 5.29 3.80 -14.86
C ILE A 159 4.96 4.93 -13.90
N GLU A 160 3.85 5.61 -14.17
CA GLU A 160 3.38 6.76 -13.40
C GLU A 160 2.15 6.42 -12.57
N HIS A 161 2.15 6.91 -11.34
CA HIS A 161 1.00 6.94 -10.46
C HIS A 161 0.83 8.37 -9.93
N SER A 162 -0.30 8.99 -10.24
CA SER A 162 -0.65 10.34 -9.78
C SER A 162 -1.95 10.28 -8.97
N VAL A 163 -1.96 11.01 -7.86
CA VAL A 163 -3.15 11.21 -7.03
C VAL A 163 -3.59 12.65 -7.21
N SER A 164 -4.80 12.86 -7.72
CA SER A 164 -5.38 14.19 -7.90
C SER A 164 -6.26 14.62 -6.72
N ASP A 165 -6.84 13.66 -5.98
CA ASP A 165 -7.81 13.90 -4.92
C ASP A 165 -7.71 12.80 -3.83
N LEU A 166 -7.80 13.18 -2.55
CA LEU A 166 -7.69 12.25 -1.42
C LEU A 166 -8.91 11.33 -1.26
N SER A 167 -10.04 11.63 -1.92
CA SER A 167 -11.17 10.71 -2.05
C SER A 167 -10.75 9.37 -2.66
N ALA A 168 -9.70 9.33 -3.51
CA ALA A 168 -9.16 8.08 -4.03
C ALA A 168 -8.69 7.13 -2.91
N ALA A 169 -7.96 7.66 -1.92
CA ALA A 169 -7.52 6.88 -0.76
C ALA A 169 -8.70 6.49 0.15
N ALA A 170 -9.68 7.40 0.31
CA ALA A 170 -10.89 7.11 1.08
C ALA A 170 -11.72 5.98 0.44
N SER A 171 -11.89 5.97 -0.88
CA SER A 171 -12.56 4.87 -1.59
C SER A 171 -11.83 3.54 -1.38
N CYS A 172 -10.51 3.52 -1.51
CA CYS A 172 -9.70 2.32 -1.26
C CYS A 172 -9.82 1.85 0.21
N LEU A 173 -9.92 2.77 1.17
CA LEU A 173 -10.14 2.45 2.58
C LEU A 173 -11.49 1.77 2.80
N LEU A 174 -12.56 2.19 2.12
CA LEU A 174 -13.88 1.56 2.26
C LEU A 174 -13.84 0.09 1.82
N ASP A 175 -13.15 -0.21 0.71
CA ASP A 175 -12.94 -1.59 0.24
C ASP A 175 -12.18 -2.43 1.29
N VAL A 176 -11.16 -1.84 1.93
CA VAL A 176 -10.38 -2.48 3.00
C VAL A 176 -11.23 -2.73 4.24
N ILE A 177 -12.05 -1.77 4.66
CA ILE A 177 -12.95 -1.89 5.82
C ILE A 177 -13.96 -3.04 5.64
N GLU A 178 -14.48 -3.21 4.43
CA GLU A 178 -15.42 -4.31 4.14
C GLU A 178 -14.75 -5.69 4.19
N HIS A 179 -13.43 -5.74 4.04
CA HIS A 179 -12.65 -6.97 4.09
C HIS A 179 -12.04 -7.27 5.45
N VAL A 180 -11.55 -6.25 6.17
CA VAL A 180 -10.74 -6.42 7.40
C VAL A 180 -11.47 -7.24 8.47
N ARG A 181 -12.79 -7.13 8.52
CA ARG A 181 -13.63 -7.89 9.46
C ARG A 181 -13.64 -9.40 9.23
N ARG A 182 -13.21 -9.85 8.05
CA ARG A 182 -13.17 -11.27 7.66
C ARG A 182 -11.76 -11.86 7.76
N LEU A 183 -10.75 -11.02 8.00
CA LEU A 183 -9.40 -11.48 8.23
C LEU A 183 -9.30 -12.14 9.61
N PRO A 184 -8.46 -13.18 9.76
CA PRO A 184 -8.13 -13.70 11.09
C PRO A 184 -7.30 -12.66 11.87
N PRO A 185 -7.20 -12.80 13.21
CA PRO A 185 -6.18 -12.09 13.98
C PRO A 185 -4.81 -12.23 13.31
N GLY A 186 -4.11 -11.11 13.18
CA GLY A 186 -2.83 -11.05 12.51
C GLY A 186 -2.48 -9.64 12.07
N LEU A 187 -1.18 -9.42 11.83
CA LEU A 187 -0.68 -8.18 11.24
C LEU A 187 -0.73 -8.34 9.72
N HIS A 188 -1.60 -7.58 9.06
CA HIS A 188 -1.86 -7.67 7.63
C HIS A 188 -1.36 -6.40 6.95
N PRO A 189 -0.19 -6.41 6.29
CA PRO A 189 0.24 -5.26 5.52
C PRO A 189 -0.70 -5.05 4.33
N ILE A 190 -0.98 -3.79 4.00
CA ILE A 190 -2.00 -3.42 2.99
C ILE A 190 -1.82 -4.10 1.62
N HIS A 191 -0.57 -4.38 1.23
CA HIS A 191 -0.29 -5.05 -0.05
C HIS A 191 -0.76 -6.52 -0.09
N GLU A 192 -0.76 -7.21 1.06
CA GLU A 192 -1.33 -8.56 1.19
C GLU A 192 -2.85 -8.50 1.17
N VAL A 193 -3.45 -7.49 1.79
CA VAL A 193 -4.91 -7.27 1.73
C VAL A 193 -5.36 -7.03 0.29
N TYR A 194 -4.67 -6.18 -0.47
CA TYR A 194 -4.97 -6.00 -1.89
C TYR A 194 -4.72 -7.26 -2.72
N ALA A 195 -3.68 -8.03 -2.40
CA ALA A 195 -3.49 -9.32 -3.05
C ALA A 195 -4.68 -10.25 -2.78
N LEU A 196 -5.19 -10.35 -1.55
CA LEU A 196 -6.37 -11.16 -1.25
C LEU A 196 -7.63 -10.67 -1.98
N LEU A 197 -7.82 -9.35 -2.05
CA LEU A 197 -8.97 -8.74 -2.73
C LEU A 197 -8.94 -8.98 -4.25
N TYR A 198 -7.78 -8.85 -4.88
CA TYR A 198 -7.67 -8.78 -6.35
C TYR A 198 -6.94 -9.96 -7.00
N ALA A 199 -6.33 -10.89 -6.27
CA ALA A 199 -5.67 -12.09 -6.83
C ALA A 199 -6.65 -13.02 -7.58
N ARG A 200 -7.97 -12.91 -7.32
CA ARG A 200 -8.99 -13.66 -8.08
C ARG A 200 -9.12 -13.24 -9.55
N ALA A 201 -8.45 -12.17 -9.99
CA ALA A 201 -8.39 -11.77 -11.39
C ALA A 201 -7.36 -12.58 -12.22
N GLU A 202 -6.33 -13.16 -11.59
CA GLU A 202 -5.24 -13.84 -12.32
C GLU A 202 -5.60 -15.25 -12.79
N VAL A 203 -6.47 -15.95 -12.06
CA VAL A 203 -6.83 -17.36 -12.36
C VAL A 203 -7.80 -17.48 -13.55
N ARG A 204 -8.58 -16.45 -13.87
CA ARG A 204 -9.63 -16.52 -14.92
C ARG A 204 -9.10 -16.52 -16.36
N HIS A 205 -7.79 -16.34 -16.59
CA HIS A 205 -7.19 -16.43 -17.92
C HIS A 205 -6.38 -17.72 -18.17
N GLY A 206 -6.14 -18.55 -17.14
CA GLY A 206 -5.51 -19.86 -17.30
C GLY A 206 -6.47 -20.95 -17.79
N ASP A 207 -7.74 -20.90 -17.38
CA ASP A 207 -8.72 -21.98 -17.64
C ASP A 207 -9.45 -21.87 -18.99
N ARG A 208 -9.32 -20.75 -19.72
CA ARG A 208 -9.92 -20.63 -21.06
C ARG A 208 -9.05 -21.19 -22.19
N ALA A 209 -7.78 -21.46 -21.95
CA ALA A 209 -6.87 -22.03 -22.95
C ALA A 209 -6.84 -23.57 -22.95
N ALA A 210 -7.49 -24.23 -21.99
CA ALA A 210 -7.45 -25.70 -21.83
C ALA A 210 -8.80 -26.39 -22.07
N ALA A 211 -9.87 -25.66 -22.40
CA ALA A 211 -11.13 -26.25 -22.87
C ALA A 211 -11.05 -26.40 -24.40
N GLY A 212 -10.64 -27.58 -24.84
CA GLY A 212 -10.38 -27.92 -26.23
C GLY A 212 -11.60 -27.81 -27.16
N ASP A 213 -11.28 -27.79 -28.45
CA ASP A 213 -12.19 -28.22 -29.52
C ASP A 213 -11.91 -29.71 -29.80
N PRO A 214 -12.78 -30.64 -29.35
CA PRO A 214 -12.71 -32.02 -29.78
C PRO A 214 -13.50 -32.17 -31.08
N GLY A 215 -12.82 -32.01 -32.20
CA GLY A 215 -13.11 -32.69 -33.48
C GLY A 215 -14.46 -32.43 -34.15
N GLN A 216 -14.38 -31.89 -35.37
CA GLN A 216 -15.18 -32.30 -36.54
C GLN A 216 -14.17 -32.28 -37.70
N GLY A 217 -13.92 -33.37 -38.43
CA GLY A 217 -14.86 -34.09 -39.27
C GLY A 217 -14.37 -33.92 -40.71
#